data_AF-A0A183FHW5-F1
#
_entry.id   AF-A0A183FHW5-F1
#
_cell.length_a   1.000
_cell.length_b   1.000
_cell.length_c   1.000
_cell.angle_alpha   90.00
_cell.angle_beta   90.00
_cell.angle_gamma   90.00
#
_symmetry.space_group_name_H-M   'P 1'
#
loop_
_entity.id
_entity.type
_entity.pdbx_description
1 polymer ?
#
loop_
_entity_poly.entity_id
_entity_poly.type
_entity_poly.pdbx_seq_one_letter_code
_entity_poly.pdbx_strand_id
1 'polypeptide(L)'
;MEVVDGKSRTYCNLLCPGADTVYLIKRDPQNHRSCFAHFSYKIEKRGSDFYMWRDGKCRLSNVDFLIRCEFAFARSNFPADEIVFAIARRTNA
;
A
#
# COMPACT_ATOMS: atom_id res chain seq x y z
N MET A 1 19.20 1.41 -6.07
CA MET A 1 19.25 2.88 -5.93
C MET A 1 19.26 3.43 -7.34
N GLU A 2 18.38 4.37 -7.64
CA GLU A 2 18.18 4.92 -8.98
C GLU A 2 18.17 6.45 -8.88
N VAL A 3 18.81 7.13 -9.84
CA VAL A 3 18.73 8.59 -9.93
C VAL A 3 17.60 8.95 -10.87
N VAL A 4 16.57 9.61 -10.33
CA VAL A 4 15.38 10.04 -11.07
C VAL A 4 15.19 11.53 -10.81
N ASP A 5 15.19 12.36 -11.86
CA ASP A 5 15.10 13.82 -11.78
C ASP A 5 16.20 14.45 -10.89
N GLY A 6 17.41 13.91 -10.95
CA GLY A 6 18.54 14.35 -10.10
C GLY A 6 18.43 13.96 -8.62
N LYS A 7 17.41 13.18 -8.24
CA LYS A 7 17.20 12.68 -6.87
C LYS A 7 17.52 11.20 -6.75
N SER A 8 18.23 10.83 -5.69
CA SER A 8 18.63 9.44 -5.44
C SER A 8 17.54 8.68 -4.70
N ARG A 9 16.77 7.87 -5.43
CA ARG A 9 15.65 7.09 -4.91
C ARG A 9 16.10 5.65 -4.62
N THR A 10 15.85 5.17 -3.41
CA THR A 10 15.89 3.73 -3.11
C THR A 10 14.50 3.17 -3.27
N TYR A 11 14.34 2.21 -4.19
CA TYR A 11 13.10 1.48 -4.41
C TYR A 11 13.11 0.19 -3.59
N CYS A 12 12.05 -0.03 -2.82
CA CYS A 12 11.79 -1.27 -2.09
C CYS A 12 10.54 -1.92 -2.71
N ASN A 13 10.64 -3.19 -3.10
CA ASN A 13 9.47 -3.96 -3.51
C ASN A 13 8.53 -4.12 -2.30
N LEU A 14 7.25 -3.83 -2.47
CA LEU A 14 6.23 -3.95 -1.42
C LEU A 14 5.72 -5.38 -1.23
N LEU A 15 6.16 -6.31 -2.08
CA LEU A 15 5.85 -7.73 -2.01
C LEU A 15 4.33 -7.99 -1.98
N CYS A 16 3.59 -7.25 -2.82
CA CYS A 16 2.16 -7.40 -3.05
C CYS A 16 1.89 -8.04 -4.44
N PRO A 17 2.29 -9.30 -4.69
CA PRO A 17 2.16 -9.91 -6.01
C PRO A 17 0.70 -10.09 -6.39
N GLY A 18 0.28 -9.58 -7.55
CA GLY A 18 -1.10 -9.71 -8.02
C GLY A 18 -2.12 -8.82 -7.30
N ALA A 19 -1.66 -7.85 -6.50
CA ALA A 19 -2.55 -6.84 -5.94
C ALA A 19 -3.06 -5.90 -7.04
N ASP A 20 -4.33 -5.51 -6.94
CA ASP A 20 -4.94 -4.52 -7.83
C ASP A 20 -4.53 -3.12 -7.41
N THR A 21 -4.54 -2.88 -6.09
CA THR A 21 -4.12 -1.60 -5.50
C THR A 21 -3.30 -1.82 -4.24
N VAL A 22 -2.42 -0.86 -3.95
CA VAL A 22 -1.59 -0.86 -2.74
C VAL A 22 -1.58 0.55 -2.18
N TYR A 23 -1.83 0.67 -0.88
CA TYR A 23 -1.85 1.97 -0.21
C TYR A 23 -1.17 1.94 1.14
N LEU A 24 -0.67 3.11 1.52
CA LEU A 24 -0.13 3.39 2.84
C LEU A 24 -1.28 3.59 3.83
N ILE A 25 -1.37 2.73 4.85
CA ILE A 25 -2.34 2.85 5.93
C ILE A 25 -1.88 3.89 6.95
N LYS A 26 -0.66 3.73 7.45
CA LYS A 26 -0.07 4.62 8.45
C LYS A 26 1.44 4.63 8.35
N ARG A 27 2.03 5.65 8.97
CA ARG A 27 3.45 5.67 9.31
C ARG A 27 3.63 5.81 10.80
N ASP A 28 4.73 5.26 11.29
CA ASP A 28 5.19 5.47 12.65
C ASP A 28 6.67 5.91 12.66
N PRO A 29 7.01 7.08 13.23
CA PRO A 29 6.09 8.08 13.76
C PRO A 29 5.29 8.78 12.65
N GLN A 30 4.03 9.12 12.94
CA GLN A 30 3.11 9.74 11.99
C GLN A 30 3.69 11.02 11.35
N ASN A 31 4.34 11.86 12.17
CA ASN A 31 4.92 13.15 11.78
C ASN A 31 6.45 13.12 11.77
N HIS A 32 7.03 12.22 10.97
CA HIS A 32 8.48 12.21 10.80
C HIS A 32 8.97 13.39 9.94
N ARG A 33 9.78 14.29 10.53
CA ARG A 33 10.23 15.56 9.93
C ARG A 33 10.97 15.45 8.59
N SER A 34 11.45 14.26 8.23
CA SER A 34 12.17 14.03 6.98
C SER A 34 11.33 13.31 5.91
N CYS A 35 10.18 12.74 6.27
CA CYS A 35 9.38 11.91 5.38
C CYS A 35 8.05 12.59 5.06
N PHE A 36 7.88 12.97 3.80
CA PHE A 36 6.71 13.67 3.27
C PHE A 36 6.17 12.88 2.09
N ALA A 37 4.89 12.54 2.14
CA ALA A 37 4.23 11.79 1.09
C ALA A 37 4.38 12.51 -0.26
N HIS A 38 4.61 11.75 -1.33
CA HIS A 38 4.81 12.21 -2.71
C HIS A 38 6.09 13.02 -2.97
N PHE A 39 6.74 13.56 -1.94
CA PHE A 39 7.98 14.35 -2.08
C PHE A 39 9.23 13.55 -1.77
N SER A 40 9.26 12.87 -0.63
CA SER A 40 10.42 12.06 -0.20
C SER A 40 10.12 10.58 -0.09
N TYR A 41 8.86 10.17 -0.28
CA TYR A 41 8.50 8.79 -0.57
C TYR A 41 7.19 8.70 -1.35
N LYS A 42 7.00 7.65 -2.14
CA LYS A 42 5.73 7.35 -2.82
C LYS A 42 5.67 5.88 -3.21
N ILE A 43 4.45 5.35 -3.30
CA ILE A 43 4.16 4.04 -3.89
C ILE A 43 3.92 4.21 -5.40
N GLU A 44 4.57 3.38 -6.20
CA GLU A 44 4.44 3.36 -7.66
C GLU A 44 4.28 1.93 -8.14
N LYS A 45 3.38 1.74 -9.10
CA LYS A 45 3.25 0.49 -9.83
C LYS A 45 4.32 0.44 -10.91
N ARG A 46 5.13 -0.62 -10.94
CA ARG A 46 6.15 -0.87 -11.95
C ARG A 46 5.91 -2.27 -12.51
N GLY A 47 5.30 -2.35 -13.69
CA GLY A 47 4.85 -3.61 -14.26
C GLY A 47 3.71 -4.23 -13.44
N SER A 48 3.88 -5.49 -13.02
CA SER A 48 2.94 -6.22 -12.15
C SER A 48 3.14 -5.96 -10.66
N ASP A 49 4.25 -5.34 -10.28
CA ASP A 49 4.64 -5.16 -8.88
C ASP A 49 4.47 -3.72 -8.40
N PHE A 50 4.40 -3.56 -7.09
CA PHE A 50 4.38 -2.27 -6.42
C PHE A 50 5.68 -2.04 -5.69
N TYR A 51 6.22 -0.84 -5.85
CA TYR A 51 7.42 -0.41 -5.16
C TYR A 51 7.13 0.87 -4.39
N MET A 52 7.72 0.98 -3.20
CA MET A 52 7.82 2.25 -2.53
C MET A 52 9.23 2.79 -2.69
N TRP A 53 9.36 4.00 -3.18
CA TRP A 53 10.64 4.69 -3.18
C TRP A 53 10.77 5.64 -2.01
N ARG A 54 12.01 5.85 -1.55
CA ARG A 54 12.40 6.88 -0.57
C ARG A 54 13.59 7.67 -1.09
N ASP A 55 13.62 8.97 -0.81
CA ASP A 55 14.66 9.91 -1.21
C ASP A 55 15.24 10.69 -0.01
N GLY A 56 16.44 11.24 -0.19
CA GLY A 56 17.08 12.18 0.73
C GLY A 56 17.22 11.65 2.16
N LYS A 57 16.92 12.51 3.14
CA LYS A 57 16.95 12.16 4.58
C LYS A 57 15.89 11.12 4.94
N CYS A 58 14.76 11.08 4.21
CA CYS A 58 13.76 10.03 4.43
C CYS A 58 14.35 8.67 4.10
N ARG A 59 15.24 8.52 3.12
CA ARG A 59 15.83 7.22 2.75
C ARG A 59 16.58 6.53 3.89
N LEU A 60 17.17 7.30 4.80
CA LEU A 60 18.02 6.81 5.90
C LEU A 60 17.33 6.86 7.27
N SER A 61 16.10 7.37 7.35
CA SER A 61 15.41 7.51 8.63
C SER A 61 14.81 6.19 9.11
N ASN A 62 14.70 6.01 10.43
CA ASN A 62 13.94 4.91 11.00
C ASN A 62 12.46 5.29 11.04
N VAL A 63 11.69 4.82 10.06
CA VAL A 63 10.24 5.08 9.94
C VAL A 63 9.59 3.80 9.46
N ASP A 64 8.56 3.39 10.17
CA ASP A 64 7.76 2.23 9.82
C ASP A 64 6.59 2.66 8.94
N PHE A 65 6.32 1.86 7.91
CA PHE A 65 5.24 2.08 6.96
C PHE A 65 4.33 0.87 7.02
N LEU A 66 3.08 1.07 7.45
CA LEU A 66 2.07 0.03 7.34
C LEU A 66 1.44 0.11 5.95
N ILE A 67 1.63 -0.94 5.16
CA ILE A 67 1.16 -1.05 3.79
C ILE A 67 0.01 -2.07 3.75
N ARG A 68 -1.04 -1.76 2.99
CA ARG A 68 -2.11 -2.72 2.67
C ARG A 68 -2.07 -3.02 1.17
N CYS A 69 -2.00 -4.30 0.86
CA CYS A 69 -2.24 -4.82 -0.48
C CYS A 69 -3.74 -5.16 -0.59
N GLU A 70 -4.38 -4.72 -1.65
CA GLU A 70 -5.78 -5.02 -1.94
C GLU A 70 -5.90 -5.80 -3.23
N PHE A 71 -6.65 -6.89 -3.17
CA PHE A 71 -6.86 -7.85 -4.24
C PHE A 71 -8.34 -7.82 -4.60
N ALA A 72 -8.65 -7.48 -5.84
CA ALA A 72 -9.97 -7.55 -6.41
C ALA A 72 -10.28 -9.03 -6.69
N PHE A 73 -11.13 -9.60 -5.85
CA PHE A 73 -11.74 -10.88 -6.14
C PHE A 73 -13.01 -10.63 -6.95
N ALA A 74 -13.23 -11.43 -7.99
CA ALA A 74 -14.46 -11.35 -8.78
C ALA A 74 -15.68 -11.51 -7.85
N ARG A 75 -16.75 -10.73 -8.07
CA ARG A 75 -17.98 -10.81 -7.25
C ARG A 75 -18.55 -12.23 -7.23
N SER A 76 -18.35 -12.98 -8.32
CA SER A 76 -18.73 -14.40 -8.46
C SER A 76 -18.08 -15.31 -7.42
N ASN A 77 -16.95 -14.93 -6.85
CA ASN A 77 -16.23 -15.70 -5.82
C ASN A 77 -16.84 -15.50 -4.43
N PHE A 78 -17.81 -14.59 -4.28
CA PHE A 78 -18.52 -14.34 -3.04
C PHE A 78 -19.98 -14.82 -3.15
N PRO A 79 -20.60 -15.28 -2.04
CA PRO A 79 -22.02 -15.63 -2.04
C PRO A 79 -22.88 -14.47 -2.51
N ALA A 80 -24.00 -14.73 -3.18
CA ALA A 80 -24.94 -13.68 -3.59
C ALA A 80 -25.42 -12.86 -2.37
N ASP A 81 -25.75 -11.58 -2.56
CA ASP A 81 -26.15 -10.67 -1.49
C ASP A 81 -27.32 -11.23 -0.67
N GLU A 82 -28.25 -11.91 -1.32
CA GLU A 82 -29.39 -12.60 -0.70
C GLU A 82 -28.95 -13.61 0.38
N ILE A 83 -27.91 -14.39 0.09
CA ILE A 83 -27.35 -15.39 1.01
C ILE A 83 -26.65 -14.68 2.18
N VAL A 84 -25.87 -13.64 1.89
CA VAL A 84 -25.16 -12.85 2.92
C VAL A 84 -26.16 -12.19 3.87
N PHE A 85 -27.21 -11.56 3.36
CA PHE A 85 -28.23 -10.92 4.18
C PHE A 85 -29.12 -11.92 4.92
N ALA A 86 -29.40 -13.09 4.35
CA ALA A 86 -30.09 -14.16 5.06
C ALA A 86 -29.29 -14.65 6.28
N ILE A 87 -27.97 -14.81 6.14
CA ILE A 87 -27.07 -15.15 7.26
C ILE A 87 -27.09 -14.03 8.29
N ALA A 88 -26.86 -12.78 7.87
CA ALA A 88 -26.80 -11.64 8.80
C ALA A 88 -28.10 -11.44 9.61
N ARG A 89 -29.26 -11.69 9.01
CA ARG A 89 -30.56 -11.64 9.70
C ARG A 89 -30.73 -12.77 10.72
N ARG A 90 -30.17 -13.95 10.48
CA ARG A 90 -30.19 -15.08 11.43
C ARG A 90 -29.28 -14.85 12.63
N THR A 91 -28.17 -14.13 12.46
CA THR A 91 -27.22 -13.87 13.55
C THR A 91 -27.67 -12.74 14.49
N ASN A 92 -28.62 -11.91 14.05
CA ASN A 92 -29.20 -10.80 14.83
C ASN A 92 -30.59 -11.12 15.40
N ALA A 93 -31.01 -12.39 15.36
CA ALA A 93 -32.26 -12.90 15.91
C ALA A 93 -31.96 -13.88 17.04
#